data_AF-A0A1I7ILS5-F1
#
_entry.id   AF-A0A1I7ILS5-F1
#
_cell.length_a   1.000
_cell.length_b   1.000
_cell.length_c   1.000
_cell.angle_alpha   90.00
_cell.angle_beta   90.00
_cell.angle_gamma   90.00
#
_symmetry.space_group_name_H-M   'P 1'
#
loop_
_entity.id
_entity.type
_entity.pdbx_description
1 polymer ?
#
loop_
_entity_poly.entity_id
_entity_poly.type
_entity_poly.pdbx_seq_one_letter_code
_entity_poly.pdbx_strand_id
1 'polypeptide(L)'
;MITRLTAAAGLLALSASFAVAQTPTATPAEPATKADSNLKEWQVAKVAKVGLAQALATAESQGDEKGGRAIDADFEKADSKDPAHYAIKVVYPSGKLVEYGINADTGALYKTENQPIERYFTRLKASDFQNAKTSLKDALAIAEQKAGGGKAYEAEVEKDGSAVQYEIKVAGADKEQEIKVGPDGKVLN
;
A
#
# COMPACT_ATOMS: atom_id res chain seq x y z
N MET A 1 53.28 2.05 72.12
CA MET A 1 54.12 2.81 71.17
C MET A 1 54.04 2.14 69.81
N ILE A 2 53.80 2.96 68.78
CA ILE A 2 53.55 2.59 67.38
C ILE A 2 54.83 2.88 66.57
N THR A 3 55.30 1.94 65.75
CA THR A 3 56.19 2.17 64.56
C THR A 3 56.26 0.84 63.78
N ARG A 4 55.64 0.62 62.60
CA ARG A 4 55.71 1.16 61.20
C ARG A 4 56.69 0.41 60.26
N LEU A 5 56.23 0.32 58.99
CA LEU A 5 56.88 -0.04 57.70
C LEU A 5 57.00 -1.57 57.41
N THR A 6 56.77 -2.13 56.22
CA THR A 6 56.74 -1.61 54.82
C THR A 6 56.06 -2.62 53.87
N ALA A 7 55.69 -2.14 52.68
CA ALA A 7 54.94 -2.84 51.62
C ALA A 7 55.69 -3.92 50.83
N ALA A 8 54.93 -4.78 50.11
CA ALA A 8 55.33 -5.37 48.83
C ALA A 8 54.10 -5.73 47.99
N ALA A 9 54.14 -5.33 46.72
CA ALA A 9 53.12 -5.55 45.70
C ALA A 9 53.23 -6.93 45.04
N GLY A 10 52.11 -7.47 44.56
CA GLY A 10 52.06 -8.67 43.72
C GLY A 10 50.87 -8.59 42.76
N LEU A 11 51.18 -8.43 41.48
CA LEU A 11 50.27 -8.33 40.33
C LEU A 11 49.38 -9.58 40.18
N LEU A 12 48.06 -9.39 40.03
CA LEU A 12 47.14 -10.41 39.49
C LEU A 12 46.97 -10.20 37.98
N ALA A 13 47.31 -11.22 37.20
CA ALA A 13 46.95 -11.32 35.78
C ALA A 13 45.55 -11.93 35.67
N LEU A 14 44.58 -11.16 35.18
CA LEU A 14 43.26 -11.65 34.77
C LEU A 14 43.28 -11.94 33.26
N SER A 15 43.21 -13.21 32.88
CA SER A 15 42.91 -13.63 31.51
C SER A 15 41.40 -13.52 31.26
N ALA A 16 40.99 -12.53 30.47
CA ALA A 16 39.64 -12.40 29.96
C ALA A 16 39.43 -13.34 28.75
N SER A 17 38.50 -14.27 28.86
CA SER A 17 38.05 -15.10 27.74
C SER A 17 37.05 -14.30 26.89
N PHE A 18 37.41 -13.98 25.65
CA PHE A 18 36.51 -13.39 24.66
C PHE A 18 35.52 -14.45 24.15
N ALA A 19 34.24 -14.26 24.44
CA ALA A 19 33.16 -14.98 23.76
C ALA A 19 32.93 -14.32 22.38
N VAL A 20 33.13 -15.09 21.31
CA VAL A 20 32.78 -14.67 19.94
C VAL A 20 31.26 -14.79 19.79
N ALA A 21 30.58 -13.65 19.68
CA ALA A 21 29.20 -13.58 19.25
C ALA A 21 29.12 -13.97 17.76
N GLN A 22 28.48 -15.09 17.45
CA GLN A 22 28.14 -15.47 16.08
C GLN A 22 26.99 -14.54 15.62
N THR A 23 27.30 -13.61 14.73
CA THR A 23 26.30 -12.91 13.95
C THR A 23 25.60 -13.92 13.03
N PRO A 24 24.27 -14.00 12.99
CA PRO A 24 23.60 -14.76 11.95
C PRO A 24 23.95 -14.12 10.61
N THR A 25 24.66 -14.86 9.77
CA THR A 25 24.86 -14.52 8.36
C THR A 25 23.48 -14.48 7.71
N ALA A 26 23.01 -13.27 7.44
CA ALA A 26 21.86 -13.06 6.59
C ALA A 26 22.17 -13.68 5.22
N THR A 27 21.43 -14.72 4.85
CA THR A 27 21.37 -15.21 3.48
C THR A 27 21.08 -14.02 2.57
N PRO A 28 21.85 -13.78 1.50
CA PRO A 28 21.50 -12.76 0.52
C PRO A 28 20.09 -13.04 0.02
N ALA A 29 19.19 -12.05 0.15
CA ALA A 29 17.88 -12.13 -0.45
C ALA A 29 18.06 -12.33 -1.96
N GLU A 30 17.52 -13.44 -2.46
CA GLU A 30 17.45 -13.75 -3.88
C GLU A 30 16.78 -12.56 -4.59
N PRO A 31 17.34 -12.06 -5.71
CA PRO A 31 16.73 -10.95 -6.43
C PRO A 31 15.31 -11.35 -6.80
N ALA A 32 14.35 -10.45 -6.52
CA ALA A 32 12.96 -10.61 -6.94
C ALA A 32 12.95 -11.05 -8.41
N THR A 33 12.50 -12.28 -8.66
CA THR A 33 12.30 -12.82 -10.00
C THR A 33 11.60 -11.75 -10.82
N LYS A 34 12.20 -11.34 -11.95
CA LYS A 34 11.52 -10.55 -12.98
C LYS A 34 10.12 -11.13 -13.10
N ALA A 35 9.09 -10.34 -12.78
CA ALA A 35 7.72 -10.75 -12.96
C ALA A 35 7.61 -11.29 -14.39
N ASP A 36 7.20 -12.55 -14.54
CA ASP A 36 7.02 -13.15 -15.86
C ASP A 36 6.08 -12.24 -16.64
N SER A 37 6.59 -11.58 -17.68
CA SER A 37 5.86 -10.54 -18.40
C SER A 37 4.56 -11.06 -18.99
N ASN A 38 4.44 -12.38 -19.16
CA ASN A 38 3.25 -13.06 -19.67
C ASN A 38 2.12 -13.17 -18.63
N LEU A 39 2.41 -12.97 -17.34
CA LEU A 39 1.36 -12.97 -16.31
C LEU A 39 0.49 -11.72 -16.44
N LYS A 40 -0.82 -11.93 -16.34
CA LYS A 40 -1.81 -10.85 -16.24
C LYS A 40 -1.66 -10.12 -14.90
N GLU A 41 -2.03 -8.85 -14.85
CA GLU A 41 -1.93 -8.03 -13.64
C GLU A 41 -2.63 -8.65 -12.44
N TRP A 42 -3.87 -9.15 -12.59
CA TRP A 42 -4.58 -9.81 -11.50
C TRP A 42 -3.81 -11.03 -10.95
N GLN A 43 -3.04 -11.74 -11.77
CA GLN A 43 -2.24 -12.89 -11.33
C GLN A 43 -1.05 -12.43 -10.47
N VAL A 44 -0.43 -11.31 -10.83
CA VAL A 44 0.69 -10.72 -10.08
C VAL A 44 0.18 -10.06 -8.80
N ALA A 45 -0.95 -9.35 -8.85
CA ALA A 45 -1.56 -8.71 -7.69
C ALA A 45 -1.97 -9.72 -6.59
N LYS A 46 -2.33 -10.96 -6.95
CA LYS A 46 -2.65 -12.02 -5.97
C LYS A 46 -1.53 -12.31 -4.99
N VAL A 47 -0.28 -12.19 -5.43
CA VAL A 47 0.90 -12.47 -4.60
C VAL A 47 1.47 -11.23 -3.94
N ALA A 48 0.90 -10.05 -4.19
CA ALA A 48 1.29 -8.82 -3.51
C ALA A 48 1.08 -8.95 -2.00
N LYS A 49 2.10 -8.54 -1.23
CA LYS A 49 2.06 -8.58 0.24
C LYS A 49 1.05 -7.57 0.78
N VAL A 50 1.00 -6.40 0.17
CA VAL A 50 0.08 -5.32 0.52
C VAL A 50 -1.14 -5.38 -0.40
N GLY A 51 -2.33 -5.39 0.21
CA GLY A 51 -3.59 -5.28 -0.52
C GLY A 51 -3.97 -3.83 -0.80
N LEU A 52 -4.83 -3.62 -1.80
CA LEU A 52 -5.26 -2.29 -2.22
C LEU A 52 -5.89 -1.46 -1.08
N ALA A 53 -6.65 -2.08 -0.18
CA ALA A 53 -7.23 -1.37 0.97
C ALA A 53 -6.20 -0.72 1.92
N GLN A 54 -5.04 -1.35 2.10
CA GLN A 54 -3.94 -0.77 2.87
C GLN A 54 -3.24 0.34 2.06
N ALA A 55 -3.05 0.13 0.76
CA ALA A 55 -2.45 1.13 -0.10
C ALA A 55 -3.29 2.41 -0.19
N LEU A 56 -4.62 2.29 -0.28
CA LEU A 56 -5.55 3.42 -0.19
C LEU A 56 -5.38 4.18 1.12
N ALA A 57 -5.29 3.49 2.25
CA ALA A 57 -5.09 4.13 3.55
C ALA A 57 -3.77 4.91 3.60
N THR A 58 -2.68 4.35 3.03
CA THR A 58 -1.40 5.07 2.90
C THR A 58 -1.56 6.30 2.02
N ALA A 59 -2.16 6.18 0.84
CA ALA A 59 -2.33 7.27 -0.13
C ALA A 59 -3.21 8.41 0.42
N GLU A 60 -4.37 8.11 1.00
CA GLU A 60 -5.29 9.10 1.58
C GLU A 60 -4.72 9.81 2.82
N SER A 61 -3.70 9.23 3.47
CA SER A 61 -2.97 9.86 4.57
C SER A 61 -1.91 10.85 4.12
N GLN A 62 -1.59 10.88 2.83
CA GLN A 62 -0.62 11.81 2.24
C GLN A 62 -1.23 13.19 2.01
N GLY A 63 -0.40 14.10 1.48
CA GLY A 63 -0.78 15.46 1.13
C GLY A 63 -0.81 16.41 2.32
N ASP A 64 -0.69 17.70 2.02
CA ASP A 64 -0.75 18.76 3.03
C ASP A 64 -2.19 19.04 3.48
N GLU A 65 -3.17 18.68 2.64
CA GLU A 65 -4.59 18.88 2.88
C GLU A 65 -5.22 17.63 3.50
N LYS A 66 -6.07 17.81 4.52
CA LYS A 66 -6.87 16.72 5.07
C LYS A 66 -8.13 16.47 4.25
N GLY A 67 -8.62 15.23 4.29
CA GLY A 67 -9.87 14.85 3.61
C GLY A 67 -9.69 14.49 2.13
N GLY A 68 -8.49 14.09 1.72
CA GLY A 68 -8.28 13.43 0.43
C GLY A 68 -9.10 12.16 0.32
N ARG A 69 -9.62 11.88 -0.88
CA ARG A 69 -10.41 10.69 -1.20
C ARG A 69 -9.83 10.00 -2.42
N ALA A 70 -9.51 8.71 -2.30
CA ALA A 70 -9.12 7.92 -3.45
C ALA A 70 -10.30 7.79 -4.42
N ILE A 71 -10.04 7.99 -5.71
CA ILE A 71 -11.05 7.93 -6.77
C ILE A 71 -10.74 6.91 -7.86
N ASP A 72 -9.51 6.45 -7.91
CA ASP A 72 -8.97 5.56 -8.94
C ASP A 72 -7.71 4.93 -8.34
N ALA A 73 -7.56 3.63 -8.55
CA ALA A 73 -6.39 2.89 -8.12
C ALA A 73 -6.14 1.69 -9.01
N ASP A 74 -4.95 1.62 -9.59
CA ASP A 74 -4.54 0.53 -10.48
C ASP A 74 -3.31 -0.18 -9.94
N PHE A 75 -3.28 -1.51 -10.03
CA PHE A 75 -2.08 -2.29 -9.77
C PHE A 75 -1.18 -2.32 -11.00
N GLU A 76 0.03 -1.82 -10.83
CA GLU A 76 1.07 -1.79 -11.83
C GLU A 76 2.12 -2.86 -11.54
N LYS A 77 2.43 -3.67 -12.55
CA LYS A 77 3.50 -4.69 -12.44
C LYS A 77 4.87 -4.01 -12.31
N ALA A 78 5.77 -4.69 -11.61
CA ALA A 78 7.16 -4.26 -11.59
C ALA A 78 7.75 -4.25 -13.01
N ASP A 79 8.51 -3.20 -13.32
CA ASP A 79 9.31 -3.12 -14.54
C ASP A 79 10.79 -2.83 -14.22
N SER A 80 11.56 -2.33 -15.20
CA SER A 80 12.99 -2.06 -15.00
C SER A 80 13.28 -0.80 -14.17
N LYS A 81 12.29 0.07 -13.95
CA LYS A 81 12.40 1.36 -13.28
C LYS A 81 11.56 1.41 -12.01
N ASP A 82 10.38 0.81 -12.06
CA ASP A 82 9.38 0.91 -11.00
C ASP A 82 9.13 -0.46 -10.34
N PRO A 83 9.03 -0.51 -8.99
CA PRO A 83 8.60 -1.71 -8.30
C PRO A 83 7.13 -2.03 -8.65
N ALA A 84 6.65 -3.22 -8.31
CA ALA A 84 5.21 -3.47 -8.33
C ALA A 84 4.53 -2.52 -7.33
N HIS A 85 3.46 -1.86 -7.75
CA HIS A 85 2.84 -0.81 -6.96
C HIS A 85 1.36 -0.63 -7.27
N TYR A 86 0.68 0.12 -6.40
CA TYR A 86 -0.62 0.69 -6.70
C TYR A 86 -0.44 2.16 -7.07
N ALA A 87 -0.89 2.57 -8.25
CA ALA A 87 -1.00 3.96 -8.66
C ALA A 87 -2.38 4.47 -8.22
N ILE A 88 -2.44 5.32 -7.19
CA ILE A 88 -3.68 5.73 -6.54
C ILE A 88 -3.89 7.23 -6.72
N LYS A 89 -4.98 7.61 -7.39
CA LYS A 89 -5.36 9.02 -7.55
C LYS A 89 -6.25 9.46 -6.40
N VAL A 90 -5.84 10.51 -5.70
CA VAL A 90 -6.52 11.09 -4.55
C VAL A 90 -6.96 12.51 -4.87
N VAL A 91 -8.27 12.77 -4.77
CA VAL A 91 -8.85 14.12 -4.89
C VAL A 91 -8.99 14.76 -3.52
N TYR A 92 -8.47 15.98 -3.38
CA TYR A 92 -8.56 16.77 -2.15
C TYR A 92 -9.72 17.76 -2.16
N PRO A 93 -10.14 18.30 -1.00
CA PRO A 93 -11.22 19.28 -0.91
C PRO A 93 -10.97 20.55 -1.74
N SER A 94 -9.72 20.99 -1.89
CA SER A 94 -9.36 22.10 -2.79
C SER A 94 -9.64 21.80 -4.27
N GLY A 95 -9.83 20.52 -4.61
CA GLY A 95 -9.90 20.03 -5.97
C GLY A 95 -8.54 19.65 -6.55
N LYS A 96 -7.44 19.69 -5.77
CA LYS A 96 -6.16 19.10 -6.22
C LYS A 96 -6.33 17.60 -6.45
N LEU A 97 -5.74 17.08 -7.53
CA LEU A 97 -5.65 15.65 -7.83
C LEU A 97 -4.19 15.24 -7.80
N VAL A 98 -3.86 14.25 -6.97
CA VAL A 98 -2.49 13.74 -6.83
C VAL A 98 -2.52 12.24 -6.98
N GLU A 99 -1.65 11.71 -7.83
CA GLU A 99 -1.37 10.30 -7.93
C GLU A 99 -0.24 9.93 -6.95
N TYR A 100 -0.47 8.90 -6.16
CA TYR A 100 0.51 8.31 -5.26
C TYR A 100 0.82 6.88 -5.70
N GLY A 101 2.10 6.60 -5.91
CA GLY A 101 2.58 5.23 -6.08
C GLY A 101 2.88 4.62 -4.72
N ILE A 102 2.16 3.57 -4.36
CA ILE A 102 2.35 2.81 -3.11
C ILE A 102 2.93 1.44 -3.45
N ASN A 103 4.13 1.16 -2.95
CA ASN A 103 4.83 -0.10 -3.22
C ASN A 103 4.02 -1.31 -2.72
N ALA A 104 3.78 -2.30 -3.58
CA ALA A 104 2.88 -3.42 -3.31
C ALA A 104 3.50 -4.49 -2.38
N ASP A 105 4.80 -4.44 -2.12
CA ASP A 105 5.49 -5.34 -1.19
C ASP A 105 5.61 -4.75 0.23
N THR A 106 5.79 -3.44 0.32
CA THR A 106 6.12 -2.75 1.58
C THR A 106 5.00 -1.84 2.07
N GLY A 107 4.11 -1.39 1.19
CA GLY A 107 3.04 -0.44 1.50
C GLY A 107 3.53 1.00 1.68
N ALA A 108 4.80 1.26 1.38
CA ALA A 108 5.41 2.57 1.49
C ALA A 108 5.10 3.42 0.24
N LEU A 109 4.91 4.72 0.46
CA LEU A 109 4.90 5.71 -0.61
C LEU A 109 6.28 5.72 -1.31
N TYR A 110 6.29 5.64 -2.64
CA TYR A 110 7.53 5.74 -3.42
C TYR A 110 7.44 6.74 -4.60
N LYS A 111 6.22 7.11 -5.02
CA LYS A 111 5.98 8.11 -6.08
C LYS A 111 4.87 9.08 -5.65
N THR A 112 5.03 10.36 -5.96
CA THR A 112 4.01 11.40 -5.82
C THR A 112 4.01 12.25 -7.07
N GLU A 113 2.87 12.34 -7.75
CA GLU A 113 2.72 13.10 -9.00
C GLU A 113 1.46 13.95 -8.97
N ASN A 114 1.59 15.24 -9.25
CA ASN A 114 0.43 16.12 -9.34
C ASN A 114 -0.21 15.95 -10.72
N GLN A 115 -1.54 15.75 -10.76
CA GLN A 115 -2.29 15.45 -11.98
C GLN A 115 -3.26 16.60 -12.37
N PRO A 116 -2.76 17.80 -12.73
CA PRO A 116 -3.61 18.96 -12.97
C PRO A 116 -4.48 18.85 -14.22
N ILE A 117 -4.07 18.04 -15.22
CA ILE A 117 -4.79 17.86 -16.48
C ILE A 117 -5.88 16.79 -16.35
N GLU A 118 -5.57 15.62 -15.78
CA GLU A 118 -6.56 14.55 -15.54
C GLU A 118 -7.76 15.02 -14.71
N ARG A 119 -7.56 16.04 -13.88
CA ARG A 119 -8.62 16.68 -13.10
C ARG A 119 -9.83 17.10 -13.94
N TYR A 120 -9.61 17.52 -15.19
CA TYR A 120 -10.68 17.94 -16.10
C TYR A 120 -11.49 16.77 -16.66
N PHE A 121 -10.92 15.57 -16.69
CA PHE A 121 -11.53 14.38 -17.27
C PHE A 121 -12.27 13.53 -16.24
N THR A 122 -11.71 13.37 -15.04
CA THR A 122 -12.32 12.58 -13.96
C THR A 122 -13.68 13.13 -13.51
N ARG A 123 -13.89 14.46 -13.59
CA ARG A 123 -15.12 15.19 -13.20
C ARG A 123 -15.61 14.96 -11.75
N LEU A 124 -14.95 14.10 -10.99
CA LEU A 124 -15.21 13.81 -9.59
C LEU A 124 -14.59 14.87 -8.68
N LYS A 125 -15.32 15.26 -7.65
CA LYS A 125 -14.90 16.21 -6.62
C LYS A 125 -15.09 15.54 -5.27
N ALA A 126 -14.34 15.98 -4.26
CA ALA A 126 -14.54 15.53 -2.89
C ALA A 126 -16.01 15.70 -2.42
N SER A 127 -16.74 16.69 -2.95
CA SER A 127 -18.16 16.91 -2.66
C SER A 127 -19.11 15.82 -3.20
N ASP A 128 -18.73 15.11 -4.28
CA ASP A 128 -19.58 14.05 -4.84
C ASP A 128 -19.74 12.87 -3.86
N PHE A 129 -18.82 12.74 -2.90
CA PHE A 129 -18.86 11.72 -1.86
C PHE A 129 -19.72 12.10 -0.64
N GLN A 130 -20.27 13.31 -0.56
CA GLN A 130 -20.99 13.78 0.64
C GLN A 130 -22.23 12.96 0.98
N ASN A 131 -22.86 12.35 -0.03
CA ASN A 131 -24.05 11.53 0.13
C ASN A 131 -23.73 10.02 0.12
N ALA A 132 -22.46 9.64 -0.06
CA ALA A 132 -22.04 8.25 -0.05
C ALA A 132 -21.87 7.78 1.40
N LYS A 133 -22.60 6.73 1.78
CA LYS A 133 -22.45 6.07 3.09
C LYS A 133 -21.24 5.13 3.11
N THR A 134 -20.88 4.63 1.94
CA THR A 134 -19.76 3.70 1.72
C THR A 134 -18.57 4.48 1.19
N SER A 135 -17.36 4.15 1.66
CA SER A 135 -16.11 4.63 1.05
C SER A 135 -15.59 3.65 0.00
N LEU A 136 -14.63 4.08 -0.85
CA LEU A 136 -13.96 3.16 -1.78
C LEU A 136 -13.34 1.96 -1.03
N LYS A 137 -12.73 2.23 0.14
CA LYS A 137 -12.17 1.19 1.02
C LYS A 137 -13.22 0.19 1.52
N ASP A 138 -14.41 0.65 1.90
CA ASP A 138 -15.50 -0.24 2.33
C ASP A 138 -16.05 -1.04 1.15
N ALA A 139 -16.16 -0.40 -0.02
CA ALA A 139 -16.57 -1.06 -1.25
C ALA A 139 -15.58 -2.18 -1.66
N LEU A 140 -14.26 -1.97 -1.50
CA LEU A 140 -13.25 -3.02 -1.70
C LEU A 140 -13.54 -4.25 -0.85
N ALA A 141 -13.81 -4.07 0.45
CA ALA A 141 -14.10 -5.19 1.34
C ALA A 141 -15.38 -5.94 0.91
N ILE A 142 -16.42 -5.21 0.48
CA ILE A 142 -17.66 -5.78 -0.05
C ILE A 142 -17.39 -6.57 -1.33
N ALA A 143 -16.60 -6.04 -2.25
CA ALA A 143 -16.25 -6.67 -3.52
C ALA A 143 -15.42 -7.95 -3.32
N GLU A 144 -14.38 -7.90 -2.47
CA GLU A 144 -13.57 -9.06 -2.13
C GLU A 144 -14.42 -10.16 -1.47
N GLN A 145 -15.33 -9.80 -0.56
CA GLN A 145 -16.27 -10.75 0.02
C GLN A 145 -17.22 -11.34 -1.04
N LYS A 146 -17.76 -10.51 -1.94
CA LYS A 146 -18.69 -10.94 -3.01
C LYS A 146 -18.02 -11.87 -4.02
N ALA A 147 -16.74 -11.67 -4.29
CA ALA A 147 -15.93 -12.54 -5.14
C ALA A 147 -15.65 -13.92 -4.49
N GLY A 148 -15.97 -14.11 -3.20
CA GLY A 148 -15.65 -15.32 -2.46
C GLY A 148 -14.22 -15.30 -1.90
N GLY A 149 -13.65 -14.10 -1.73
CA GLY A 149 -12.25 -13.86 -1.39
C GLY A 149 -11.46 -13.33 -2.59
N GLY A 150 -10.13 -13.27 -2.43
CA GLY A 150 -9.23 -12.68 -3.41
C GLY A 150 -8.70 -11.32 -2.94
N LYS A 151 -7.89 -10.69 -3.80
CA LYS A 151 -7.36 -9.34 -3.57
C LYS A 151 -7.89 -8.43 -4.66
N ALA A 152 -8.51 -7.31 -4.29
CA ALA A 152 -8.76 -6.25 -5.24
C ALA A 152 -7.44 -5.69 -5.75
N TYR A 153 -7.37 -5.48 -7.06
CA TYR A 153 -6.16 -4.97 -7.72
C TYR A 153 -6.42 -3.71 -8.55
N GLU A 154 -7.68 -3.42 -8.86
CA GLU A 154 -8.08 -2.20 -9.55
C GLU A 154 -9.42 -1.73 -8.95
N ALA A 155 -9.57 -0.41 -8.79
CA ALA A 155 -10.80 0.18 -8.31
C ALA A 155 -10.99 1.61 -8.81
N GLU A 156 -12.13 1.86 -9.44
CA GLU A 156 -12.51 3.16 -9.98
C GLU A 156 -13.79 3.66 -9.30
N VAL A 157 -13.83 4.96 -9.02
CA VAL A 157 -15.06 5.66 -8.66
C VAL A 157 -15.65 6.25 -9.92
N GLU A 158 -16.91 5.94 -10.18
CA GLU A 158 -17.67 6.57 -11.25
C GLU A 158 -18.76 7.46 -10.67
N LYS A 159 -19.17 8.47 -11.45
CA LYS A 159 -20.32 9.30 -11.13
C LYS A 159 -21.57 8.75 -11.79
N ASP A 160 -22.54 8.34 -10.99
CA ASP A 160 -23.88 7.95 -11.43
C ASP A 160 -24.91 9.00 -10.99
N GLY A 161 -25.26 9.89 -11.91
CA GLY A 161 -26.16 11.01 -11.65
C GLY A 161 -25.63 11.94 -10.54
N SER A 162 -26.29 11.93 -9.38
CA SER A 162 -25.93 12.72 -8.19
C SER A 162 -25.15 11.93 -7.14
N ALA A 163 -24.88 10.65 -7.37
CA ALA A 163 -24.16 9.77 -6.46
C ALA A 163 -22.89 9.22 -7.11
N VAL A 164 -22.06 8.57 -6.30
CA VAL A 164 -20.90 7.81 -6.76
C VAL A 164 -21.22 6.31 -6.72
N GLN A 165 -20.61 5.56 -7.62
CA GLN A 165 -20.53 4.11 -7.57
C GLN A 165 -19.07 3.68 -7.63
N TYR A 166 -18.81 2.45 -7.19
CA TYR A 166 -17.48 1.87 -7.12
C TYR A 166 -17.43 0.67 -8.06
N GLU A 167 -16.54 0.69 -9.04
CA GLU A 167 -16.20 -0.47 -9.85
C GLU A 167 -14.89 -1.07 -9.34
N ILE A 168 -14.91 -2.34 -8.96
CA ILE A 168 -13.76 -2.99 -8.33
C ILE A 168 -13.47 -4.29 -9.05
N LYS A 169 -12.22 -4.47 -9.49
CA LYS A 169 -11.74 -5.75 -10.02
C LYS A 169 -10.98 -6.51 -8.95
N VAL A 170 -11.48 -7.72 -8.66
CA VAL A 170 -10.92 -8.64 -7.69
C VAL A 170 -10.23 -9.79 -8.41
N ALA A 171 -8.99 -10.07 -7.99
CA ALA A 171 -8.24 -11.20 -8.47
C ALA A 171 -8.73 -12.49 -7.80
N GLY A 172 -9.63 -13.21 -8.48
CA GLY A 172 -10.20 -14.48 -8.03
C GLY A 172 -9.24 -15.66 -8.18
N ALA A 173 -9.75 -16.88 -8.00
CA ALA A 173 -8.95 -18.10 -8.10
C ALA A 173 -8.31 -18.26 -9.49
N ASP A 174 -9.12 -18.23 -10.54
CA ASP A 174 -8.70 -18.54 -11.92
C ASP A 174 -8.97 -17.40 -12.91
N LYS A 175 -9.64 -16.33 -12.45
CA LYS A 175 -10.02 -15.17 -13.26
C LYS A 175 -10.15 -13.93 -12.39
N GLU A 176 -10.11 -12.77 -13.01
CA GLU A 176 -10.61 -11.54 -12.41
C GLU A 176 -12.16 -11.54 -12.37
N GLN A 177 -12.71 -10.80 -11.42
CA GLN A 177 -14.13 -10.54 -11.28
C GLN A 177 -14.32 -9.05 -11.06
N GLU A 178 -15.19 -8.43 -11.86
CA GLU A 178 -15.63 -7.06 -11.64
C GLU A 178 -16.87 -7.06 -10.76
N ILE A 179 -16.88 -6.22 -9.72
CA ILE A 179 -17.99 -6.04 -8.81
C ILE A 179 -18.26 -4.55 -8.70
N LYS A 180 -19.51 -4.16 -9.01
CA LYS A 180 -19.99 -2.79 -8.81
C LYS A 180 -20.69 -2.67 -7.46
N VAL A 181 -20.36 -1.62 -6.70
CA VAL A 181 -20.94 -1.34 -5.38
C VAL A 181 -21.51 0.07 -5.39
N GLY A 182 -22.77 0.21 -4.97
CA GLY A 182 -23.44 1.50 -4.87
C GLY A 182 -22.97 2.34 -3.69
N PRO A 183 -23.41 3.60 -3.61
CA PRO A 183 -23.04 4.55 -2.55
C PRO A 183 -23.55 4.12 -1.15
N ASP A 184 -24.49 3.18 -1.10
CA ASP A 184 -25.07 2.59 0.10
C ASP A 184 -24.46 1.24 0.49
N GLY A 185 -23.46 0.77 -0.26
CA GLY A 185 -22.74 -0.48 -0.01
C GLY A 185 -23.43 -1.71 -0.57
N LYS A 186 -24.50 -1.57 -1.36
CA LYS A 186 -25.12 -2.70 -2.04
C LYS A 186 -24.35 -3.03 -3.32
N VAL A 187 -24.16 -4.32 -3.55
CA VAL A 187 -23.68 -4.80 -4.85
C VAL A 187 -24.74 -4.50 -5.91
N LEU A 188 -24.32 -3.90 -7.01
CA LEU A 188 -25.13 -3.61 -8.19
C LEU A 188 -25.05 -4.81 -9.15
N ASN A 189 -26.15 -5.08 -9.88
CA ASN A 189 -26.28 -6.20 -10.82
C ASN A 189 -26.20 -5.72 -12.26
#